data_AF-A0A3B9PWW7-F1
#
_entry.id   AF-A0A3B9PWW7-F1
#
_cell.length_a   1.000
_cell.length_b   1.000
_cell.length_c   1.000
_cell.angle_alpha   90.00
_cell.angle_beta   90.00
_cell.angle_gamma   90.00
#
_symmetry.space_group_name_H-M   'P 1'
#
loop_
_entity.id
_entity.type
_entity.pdbx_description
1 polymer ?
#
loop_
_entity_poly.entity_id
_entity_poly.type
_entity_poly.pdbx_seq_one_letter_code
_entity_poly.pdbx_strand_id
1 'polypeptide(L)'
;MVIAELTQRGVKIKKFSFRVPVAISARHVHLSKEDLYRLFGTGYELSVHRDISQPGQYAAQETVTIEGNKGNLENVRVVGPVRAETQVEISRTDAFALGMDVPVKPSGNLAGTPG
;
A
#
# COMPACT_ATOMS: atom_id res chain seq x y z
N MET A 1 11.62 12.77 -12.52
CA MET A 1 12.04 13.18 -11.15
C MET A 1 11.23 14.41 -10.78
N VAL A 2 10.39 14.35 -9.73
CA VAL A 2 9.33 15.35 -9.41
C VAL A 2 9.79 16.81 -9.50
N ILE A 3 11.01 17.13 -9.04
CA ILE A 3 11.58 18.48 -9.10
C ILE A 3 11.69 19.01 -10.54
N ALA A 4 12.09 18.17 -11.50
CA ALA A 4 12.21 18.57 -12.90
C ALA A 4 10.84 18.94 -13.49
N GLU A 5 9.80 18.17 -13.16
CA GLU A 5 8.44 18.42 -13.63
C GLU A 5 7.82 19.67 -12.99
N LEU A 6 8.03 19.88 -11.69
CA LEU A 6 7.59 21.10 -11.00
C LEU A 6 8.27 22.36 -11.57
N THR A 7 9.54 22.25 -11.95
CA THR A 7 10.29 23.35 -12.58
C THR A 7 9.72 23.69 -13.96
N GLN A 8 9.33 22.68 -14.76
CA GLN A 8 8.63 22.88 -16.04
C GLN A 8 7.27 23.56 -15.87
N ARG A 9 6.60 23.39 -14.72
CA ARG A 9 5.34 24.05 -14.37
C ARG A 9 5.51 25.44 -13.73
N GLY A 10 6.72 26.02 -13.76
CA GLY A 10 6.99 27.37 -13.26
C GLY A 10 7.10 27.49 -11.73
N VAL A 11 7.17 26.37 -11.01
CA VAL A 11 7.35 26.39 -9.55
C VAL A 11 8.80 26.75 -9.22
N LYS A 12 9.01 27.87 -8.51
CA LYS A 12 10.34 28.26 -8.02
C LYS A 12 10.76 27.35 -6.86
N ILE A 13 11.70 26.44 -7.13
CA ILE A 13 12.26 25.54 -6.12
C ILE A 13 13.43 26.23 -5.41
N LYS A 14 13.34 26.44 -4.08
CA LYS A 14 14.50 26.82 -3.27
C LYS A 14 15.49 25.66 -3.22
N LYS A 15 16.79 25.93 -3.46
CA LYS A 15 17.85 24.92 -3.29
C LYS A 15 18.04 24.65 -1.79
N PHE A 16 17.63 23.49 -1.33
CA PHE A 16 17.93 22.98 0.01
C PHE A 16 19.21 22.14 -0.02
N SER A 17 20.00 22.21 1.05
CA SER A 17 21.25 21.44 1.20
C SER A 17 21.03 19.95 1.46
N PHE A 18 19.82 19.57 1.85
CA PHE A 18 19.43 18.19 2.12
C PHE A 18 18.30 17.75 1.18
N ARG A 19 18.40 16.52 0.67
CA ARG A 19 17.35 15.90 -0.16
C ARG A 19 16.88 14.63 0.52
N VAL A 20 15.56 14.44 0.54
CA VAL A 20 14.93 13.21 1.04
C VAL A 20 14.38 12.44 -0.16
N PRO A 21 14.70 11.14 -0.31
CA PRO A 21 14.05 10.32 -1.32
C PRO A 21 12.55 10.22 -1.01
N VAL A 22 11.73 10.43 -2.03
CA VAL A 22 10.26 10.31 -1.91
C VAL A 22 9.83 9.03 -2.59
N ALA A 23 9.11 8.19 -1.87
CA ALA A 23 8.42 7.03 -2.40
C ALA A 23 6.91 7.31 -2.45
N ILE A 24 6.24 6.81 -3.48
CA ILE A 24 4.78 6.91 -3.63
C ILE A 24 4.20 5.52 -3.37
N SER A 25 3.31 5.42 -2.40
CA SER A 25 2.57 4.19 -2.12
C SER A 25 1.22 4.24 -2.81
N ALA A 26 0.99 3.31 -3.73
CA ALA A 26 -0.36 3.00 -4.22
C ALA A 26 -1.11 2.15 -3.18
N ARG A 27 -2.41 1.92 -3.38
CA ARG A 27 -3.18 1.01 -2.54
C ARG A 27 -2.55 -0.38 -2.51
N HIS A 28 -2.42 -0.96 -1.32
CA HIS A 28 -1.80 -2.27 -1.14
C HIS A 28 -2.26 -2.94 0.15
N VAL A 29 -1.96 -4.23 0.27
CA VAL A 29 -2.24 -5.03 1.45
C VAL A 29 -0.97 -5.72 1.94
N HIS A 30 -0.77 -5.72 3.25
CA HIS A 30 0.11 -6.64 3.94
C HIS A 30 -0.73 -7.78 4.50
N LEU A 31 -0.29 -9.03 4.33
CA LEU A 31 -1.04 -10.20 4.77
C LEU A 31 -0.40 -10.85 5.98
N SER A 32 -1.25 -11.34 6.88
CA SER A 32 -0.88 -12.37 7.85
C SER A 32 -0.61 -13.70 7.14
N LYS A 33 0.13 -14.60 7.79
CA LYS A 33 0.34 -15.96 7.26
C LYS A 33 -0.98 -16.72 7.11
N GLU A 34 -1.91 -16.52 8.05
CA GLU A 34 -3.21 -17.18 8.04
C GLU A 34 -4.06 -16.71 6.85
N ASP A 35 -4.13 -15.40 6.62
CA ASP A 35 -4.92 -14.86 5.51
C ASP A 35 -4.29 -15.14 4.16
N LEU A 36 -2.95 -15.17 4.08
CA LEU A 36 -2.26 -15.68 2.89
C LEU A 36 -2.75 -17.09 2.53
N TYR A 37 -2.84 -17.98 3.51
CA TYR A 37 -3.26 -19.36 3.28
C TYR A 37 -4.74 -19.48 2.92
N ARG A 38 -5.60 -18.65 3.51
CA ARG A 38 -7.02 -18.60 3.14
C ARG A 38 -7.23 -18.11 1.70
N LEU A 39 -6.44 -17.13 1.27
CA LEU A 39 -6.58 -16.51 -0.04
C LEU A 39 -5.90 -17.31 -1.16
N PHE A 40 -4.72 -17.87 -0.90
CA PHE A 40 -3.86 -18.48 -1.94
C PHE A 40 -3.57 -19.97 -1.73
N GLY A 41 -4.03 -20.55 -0.61
CA GLY A 41 -3.88 -21.97 -0.29
C GLY A 41 -2.86 -22.25 0.82
N THR A 42 -3.07 -23.36 1.54
CA THR A 42 -2.19 -23.78 2.64
C THR A 42 -0.76 -24.01 2.16
N GLY A 43 0.20 -23.40 2.84
CA GLY A 43 1.63 -23.54 2.51
C GLY A 43 2.10 -22.63 1.39
N TYR A 44 1.24 -21.73 0.88
CA TYR A 44 1.62 -20.79 -0.19
C TYR A 44 2.72 -19.82 0.27
N GLU A 45 3.61 -19.45 -0.66
CA GLU A 45 4.64 -18.44 -0.44
C GLU A 45 4.52 -17.33 -1.49
N LEU A 46 4.64 -16.08 -1.06
CA LEU A 46 4.55 -14.93 -1.95
C LEU A 46 5.70 -14.92 -2.96
N SER A 47 5.38 -14.65 -4.22
CA SER A 47 6.38 -14.53 -5.28
C SER A 47 6.88 -13.09 -5.38
N VAL A 48 8.20 -12.87 -5.35
CA VAL A 48 8.76 -11.52 -5.48
C VAL A 48 8.53 -10.99 -6.91
N HIS A 49 7.93 -9.80 -7.04
CA HIS A 49 7.86 -9.07 -8.30
C HIS A 49 8.97 -8.03 -8.40
N ARG A 50 9.12 -7.18 -7.38
CA ARG A 50 10.24 -6.22 -7.28
C ARG A 50 10.44 -5.74 -5.85
N ASP A 51 11.68 -5.41 -5.52
CA ASP A 51 12.00 -4.70 -4.29
C ASP A 51 11.38 -3.29 -4.28
N ILE A 52 11.04 -2.81 -3.09
CA ILE A 52 10.59 -1.43 -2.88
C ILE A 52 11.61 -0.65 -2.05
N SER A 53 11.38 0.65 -1.87
CA SER A 53 12.32 1.55 -1.20
C SER A 53 12.64 1.17 0.25
N GLN A 54 11.75 0.42 0.90
CA GLN A 54 11.90 -0.04 2.27
C GLN A 54 12.77 -1.31 2.28
N PRO A 55 13.91 -1.31 2.99
CA PRO A 55 14.81 -2.46 3.03
C PRO A 55 14.10 -3.76 3.44
N GLY A 56 14.29 -4.82 2.67
CA GLY A 56 13.71 -6.14 2.92
C GLY A 56 12.20 -6.25 2.63
N GLN A 57 11.56 -5.21 2.09
CA GLN A 57 10.18 -5.25 1.63
C GLN A 57 10.14 -5.36 0.10
N TYR A 58 9.10 -6.01 -0.43
CA TYR A 58 8.91 -6.17 -1.86
C TYR A 58 7.43 -6.11 -2.24
N ALA A 59 7.15 -5.64 -3.45
CA ALA A 59 5.86 -5.88 -4.09
C ALA A 59 5.85 -7.33 -4.59
N ALA A 60 4.83 -8.09 -4.21
CA ALA A 60 4.67 -9.48 -4.63
C ALA A 60 3.98 -9.57 -6.00
N GLN A 61 4.02 -10.71 -6.70
CA GLN A 61 3.29 -10.92 -7.97
C GLN A 61 1.79 -10.93 -7.75
N GLU A 62 1.38 -11.34 -6.55
CA GLU A 62 0.01 -11.50 -6.13
C GLU A 62 -0.68 -10.15 -5.94
N THR A 63 -1.96 -10.16 -6.26
CA THR A 63 -2.90 -9.06 -6.02
C THR A 63 -4.20 -9.63 -5.49
N VAL A 64 -4.94 -8.82 -4.74
CA VAL A 64 -6.28 -9.16 -4.24
C VAL A 64 -7.30 -8.13 -4.72
N THR A 65 -8.57 -8.48 -4.59
CA THR A 65 -9.68 -7.52 -4.67
C THR A 65 -10.14 -7.19 -3.25
N ILE A 66 -10.31 -5.91 -2.95
CA ILE A 66 -10.92 -5.45 -1.70
C ILE A 66 -12.37 -5.11 -1.99
N GLU A 67 -13.29 -5.81 -1.35
CA GLU A 67 -14.73 -5.58 -1.49
C GLU A 67 -15.25 -4.74 -0.31
N GLY A 68 -16.07 -3.74 -0.63
CA GLY A 68 -16.74 -2.90 0.35
C GLY A 68 -18.22 -2.74 0.00
N ASN A 69 -18.99 -2.15 0.92
CA ASN A 69 -20.44 -2.04 0.81
C ASN A 69 -20.92 -1.29 -0.43
N LYS A 70 -20.09 -0.39 -0.99
CA LYS A 70 -20.45 0.45 -2.14
C LYS A 70 -19.80 -0.01 -3.45
N GLY A 71 -18.68 -0.73 -3.38
CA GLY A 71 -17.90 -1.08 -4.57
C GLY A 71 -16.67 -1.89 -4.21
N ASN A 72 -15.82 -2.13 -5.20
CA ASN A 72 -14.61 -2.92 -5.05
C ASN A 72 -13.37 -2.18 -5.57
N LEU A 73 -12.21 -2.60 -5.09
CA LEU A 73 -10.90 -2.19 -5.59
C LEU A 73 -10.18 -3.45 -6.06
N GLU A 74 -10.08 -3.62 -7.37
CA GLU A 74 -9.35 -4.73 -7.98
C GLU A 74 -7.84 -4.47 -8.04
N ASN A 75 -7.06 -5.52 -8.23
CA ASN A 75 -5.62 -5.47 -8.47
C ASN A 75 -4.83 -4.75 -7.35
N VAL A 76 -5.29 -4.89 -6.10
CA VAL A 76 -4.60 -4.35 -4.92
C VAL A 76 -3.36 -5.18 -4.64
N ARG A 77 -2.19 -4.55 -4.72
CA ARG A 77 -0.89 -5.23 -4.62
C ARG A 77 -0.66 -5.82 -3.23
N VAL A 78 -0.20 -7.07 -3.15
CA VAL A 78 0.34 -7.62 -1.88
C VAL A 78 1.78 -7.13 -1.70
N VAL A 79 2.11 -6.61 -0.51
CA VAL A 79 3.47 -6.22 -0.13
C VAL A 79 4.00 -7.16 0.93
N GLY A 80 5.06 -7.88 0.57
CA GLY A 80 5.74 -8.83 1.42
C GLY A 80 6.96 -8.25 2.16
N PRO A 81 7.53 -9.02 3.10
CA PRO A 81 7.08 -10.35 3.53
C PRO A 81 5.77 -10.32 4.33
N VAL A 82 5.20 -11.50 4.60
CA VAL A 82 4.05 -11.64 5.50
C VAL A 82 4.32 -11.01 6.87
N ARG A 83 3.27 -10.45 7.47
CA ARG A 83 3.32 -9.81 8.79
C ARG A 83 2.56 -10.64 9.82
N ALA A 84 2.56 -10.18 11.07
CA ALA A 84 1.76 -10.78 12.14
C ALA A 84 0.26 -10.56 11.90
N GLU A 85 -0.12 -9.36 11.42
CA GLU A 85 -1.51 -8.97 11.18
C GLU A 85 -1.68 -8.45 9.76
N THR A 86 -2.87 -8.70 9.19
CA THR A 86 -3.27 -8.19 7.87
C THR A 86 -3.62 -6.70 7.97
N GLN A 87 -3.13 -5.92 7.01
CA GLN A 87 -3.36 -4.47 6.96
C GLN A 87 -3.57 -4.02 5.52
N VAL A 88 -4.65 -3.28 5.29
CA VAL A 88 -4.94 -2.64 4.01
C VAL A 88 -4.64 -1.14 4.10
N GLU A 89 -3.78 -0.65 3.23
CA GLU A 89 -3.45 0.77 3.12
C GLU A 89 -4.08 1.34 1.84
N ILE A 90 -5.02 2.27 2.00
CA ILE A 90 -5.80 2.87 0.91
C ILE A 90 -5.87 4.39 1.04
N SER A 91 -6.12 5.07 -0.09
CA SER A 91 -6.34 6.51 -0.08
C SER A 91 -7.74 6.88 0.46
N ARG A 92 -7.94 8.15 0.78
CA ARG A 92 -9.29 8.65 1.15
C ARG A 92 -10.31 8.44 0.02
N THR A 93 -9.89 8.59 -1.23
CA THR A 93 -10.75 8.36 -2.40
C THR A 93 -11.16 6.89 -2.52
N ASP A 94 -10.22 5.98 -2.27
CA ASP A 94 -10.48 4.54 -2.25
C ASP A 94 -11.49 4.17 -1.14
N ALA A 95 -11.36 4.75 0.06
CA ALA A 95 -12.31 4.55 1.15
C ALA A 95 -13.73 5.01 0.77
N PHE A 96 -13.86 6.16 0.09
CA PHE A 96 -15.15 6.63 -0.45
C PHE A 96 -15.72 5.71 -1.54
N ALA A 97 -14.88 5.08 -2.36
CA ALA A 97 -15.31 4.12 -3.38
C ALA A 97 -15.82 2.83 -2.74
N LEU A 98 -15.16 2.36 -1.67
CA LEU A 98 -15.59 1.20 -0.88
C LEU A 98 -16.81 1.48 0.00
N GLY A 99 -17.11 2.75 0.28
CA GLY A 99 -18.19 3.13 1.19
C GLY A 99 -17.82 2.93 2.67
N MET A 100 -16.55 3.19 3.00
CA MET A 100 -15.99 3.01 4.34
C MET A 100 -15.46 4.34 4.89
N ASP A 101 -15.56 4.52 6.21
CA ASP A 101 -14.91 5.62 6.93
C ASP A 101 -13.61 5.12 7.58
N VAL A 102 -12.48 5.41 6.94
CA VAL A 102 -11.15 4.90 7.34
C VAL A 102 -10.34 6.02 7.98
N PRO A 103 -9.88 5.87 9.24
CA PRO A 103 -9.08 6.89 9.90
C PRO A 103 -7.65 6.93 9.36
N VAL A 104 -7.01 8.10 9.44
CA VAL A 104 -5.57 8.22 9.16
C VAL A 104 -4.78 7.66 10.35
N LYS A 105 -3.95 6.66 10.10
CA LYS A 105 -3.15 5.96 11.11
C LYS A 105 -1.74 5.66 10.58
N PRO A 106 -0.73 5.58 11.46
CA PRO A 106 0.56 5.00 11.09
C PRO A 106 0.43 3.48 10.87
N SER A 107 1.28 2.93 10.01
CA SER A 107 1.33 1.48 9.73
C SER A 107 1.53 0.69 11.05
N GLY A 108 0.77 -0.39 11.24
CA GLY A 108 0.74 -1.19 12.46
C GLY A 108 -0.24 -0.73 13.54
N ASN A 109 -0.87 0.45 13.44
CA ASN A 109 -1.92 0.87 14.37
C ASN A 109 -3.31 0.60 13.79
N LEU A 110 -3.82 -0.61 14.01
CA LEU A 110 -5.12 -1.08 13.53
C LEU A 110 -6.26 -0.89 14.55
N ALA A 111 -5.98 -0.30 15.72
CA ALA A 111 -7.00 -0.10 16.74
C ALA A 111 -8.05 0.92 16.28
N GLY A 112 -9.32 0.48 16.25
CA GLY A 112 -10.46 1.29 15.84
C GLY A 112 -10.52 1.54 14.32
N THR A 113 -9.91 0.67 13.50
CA THR A 113 -10.09 0.70 12.05
C THR A 113 -11.22 -0.23 11.60
N PRO A 114 -11.97 0.10 10.54
CA PRO A 114 -12.98 -0.79 9.97
C PRO A 114 -12.32 -1.92 9.16
N GLY A 115 -13.07 -2.99 8.90
CA GLY A 115 -12.62 -4.16 8.13
C GLY A 115 -13.32 -5.41 8.60
#